data_AF-A0A0G1AYY6-F1
#
_entry.id   AF-A0A0G1AYY6-F1
#
_cell.length_a   1.000
_cell.length_b   1.000
_cell.length_c   1.000
_cell.angle_alpha   90.00
_cell.angle_beta   90.00
_cell.angle_gamma   90.00
#
_symmetry.space_group_name_H-M   'P 1'
#
loop_
_entity.id
_entity.type
_entity.pdbx_description
1 polymer ?
#
loop_
_entity_poly.entity_id
_entity_poly.type
_entity_poly.pdbx_seq_one_letter_code
_entity_poly.pdbx_strand_id
1 'polypeptide(L)'
;MPVLAAYIGYSGVSVALEKPDGSFDFQRFPYSYSRELFSSVCDENGFYTQVLEGIAKENKAKLADFDLLMTGFVNFPLPDLDIKLMADVRDLLSKHEENFPVLVDEVTVLTKDVVLSQVPIEFLTKNEHFANISIYPQLITRDYNDQVSLDGLIIDKVKKAGTSLTSDKPVLFTGDRFARRDFEPVFKYSLALDLFSNPGYYYVKIDKNNATLLSQLIKEYNPNINVDTSKVIEEVGTFAIVPGDTEVLLSTVLDTGQFFDIEKNSVFAVPLDNSIITKLSVKNKSIGNLEGGVVGGTLGLLFDTREERHQLISDIKIMNAFMREIEEAVKGI
;
A
#
# COMPACT_ATOMS: atom_id res chain seq x y z
N MET A 1 -27.22 -8.80 10.45
CA MET A 1 -27.10 -9.59 9.21
C MET A 1 -25.60 -9.60 8.88
N PRO A 2 -25.03 -10.58 8.15
CA PRO A 2 -23.59 -10.54 7.86
C PRO A 2 -23.25 -9.31 7.03
N VAL A 3 -22.04 -8.79 7.18
CA VAL A 3 -21.59 -7.57 6.50
C VAL A 3 -20.85 -7.87 5.19
N LEU A 4 -21.13 -7.09 4.15
CA LEU A 4 -20.30 -6.96 2.96
C LEU A 4 -19.87 -5.50 2.85
N ALA A 5 -18.60 -5.22 3.12
CA ALA A 5 -18.02 -3.89 2.95
C ALA A 5 -17.26 -3.81 1.62
N ALA A 6 -17.43 -2.72 0.88
CA ALA A 6 -16.78 -2.50 -0.41
C ALA A 6 -16.08 -1.14 -0.47
N TYR A 7 -14.81 -1.16 -0.87
CA TYR A 7 -14.03 0.00 -1.30
C TYR A 7 -13.95 0.01 -2.82
N ILE A 8 -14.50 1.04 -3.45
CA ILE A 8 -14.41 1.22 -4.90
C ILE A 8 -13.32 2.25 -5.21
N GLY A 9 -12.17 1.75 -5.67
CA GLY A 9 -11.07 2.56 -6.15
C GLY A 9 -11.24 2.96 -7.63
N TYR A 10 -10.17 3.52 -8.20
CA TYR A 10 -10.11 3.88 -9.62
C TYR A 10 -9.85 2.69 -10.55
N SER A 11 -9.40 1.57 -9.99
CA SER A 11 -8.90 0.43 -10.76
C SER A 11 -9.34 -0.94 -10.23
N GLY A 12 -10.12 -0.95 -9.17
CA GLY A 12 -10.62 -2.18 -8.59
C GLY A 12 -11.64 -1.93 -7.50
N VAL A 13 -12.36 -2.99 -7.17
CA VAL A 13 -13.24 -3.05 -6.02
C VAL A 13 -12.63 -4.02 -5.02
N SER A 14 -12.21 -3.51 -3.87
CA SER A 14 -11.80 -4.34 -2.74
C SER A 14 -13.00 -4.59 -1.83
N VAL A 15 -13.16 -5.81 -1.34
CA VAL A 15 -14.28 -6.18 -0.48
C VAL A 15 -13.82 -6.91 0.77
N ALA A 16 -14.55 -6.72 1.86
CA ALA A 16 -14.47 -7.53 3.08
C ALA A 16 -15.82 -8.21 3.31
N LEU A 17 -15.82 -9.54 3.39
CA LEU A 17 -17.01 -10.35 3.56
C LEU A 17 -17.01 -11.04 4.92
N GLU A 18 -18.05 -10.85 5.71
CA GLU A 18 -18.23 -11.57 6.97
C GLU A 18 -18.61 -13.04 6.71
N LYS A 19 -17.83 -13.95 7.26
CA LYS A 19 -18.07 -15.40 7.22
C LYS A 19 -19.00 -15.82 8.37
N PRO A 20 -19.62 -17.01 8.29
CA PRO A 20 -20.51 -17.52 9.34
C PRO A 20 -19.85 -17.67 10.73
N ASP A 21 -18.53 -17.75 10.80
CA ASP A 21 -17.76 -17.82 12.04
C ASP A 21 -17.39 -16.44 12.62
N GLY A 22 -17.84 -15.35 11.97
CA GLY A 22 -17.55 -13.96 12.35
C GLY A 22 -16.19 -13.44 11.87
N SER A 23 -15.41 -14.25 11.15
CA SER A 23 -14.17 -13.80 10.52
C SER A 23 -14.45 -13.07 9.20
N PHE A 24 -13.46 -12.34 8.67
CA PHE A 24 -13.59 -11.61 7.42
C PHE A 24 -12.69 -12.19 6.32
N ASP A 25 -13.26 -12.39 5.13
CA ASP A 25 -12.50 -12.63 3.90
C ASP A 25 -12.26 -11.32 3.17
N PHE A 26 -11.02 -11.09 2.73
CA PHE A 26 -10.69 -9.94 1.90
C PHE A 26 -10.46 -10.40 0.46
N GLN A 27 -11.20 -9.80 -0.48
CA GLN A 27 -11.13 -10.15 -1.90
C GLN A 27 -11.01 -8.86 -2.73
N ARG A 28 -10.53 -8.99 -3.97
CA ARG A 28 -10.45 -7.86 -4.90
C ARG A 28 -10.95 -8.24 -6.28
N PHE A 29 -11.93 -7.50 -6.77
CA PHE A 29 -12.30 -7.49 -8.17
C PHE A 29 -11.44 -6.47 -8.92
N PRO A 30 -10.70 -6.87 -9.96
CA PRO A 30 -9.61 -6.04 -10.49
C PRO A 30 -10.09 -5.10 -11.61
N TYR A 31 -11.29 -4.54 -11.48
CA TYR A 31 -11.83 -3.54 -12.41
C TYR A 31 -12.67 -2.49 -11.68
N SER A 32 -12.80 -1.33 -12.29
CA SER A 32 -13.75 -0.28 -11.90
C SER A 32 -14.50 0.21 -13.14
N TYR A 33 -15.62 0.89 -12.92
CA TYR A 33 -16.44 1.36 -14.02
C TYR A 33 -15.70 2.43 -14.82
N SER A 34 -15.49 2.17 -16.10
CA SER A 34 -15.08 3.15 -17.10
C SER A 34 -16.22 3.38 -18.08
N ARG A 35 -16.69 4.63 -18.14
CA ARG A 35 -17.74 5.04 -19.09
C ARG A 35 -17.34 4.73 -20.53
N GLU A 36 -16.08 4.92 -20.90
CA GLU A 36 -15.59 4.71 -22.27
C GLU A 36 -15.74 3.25 -22.72
N LEU A 37 -15.64 2.30 -21.79
CA LEU A 37 -15.71 0.88 -22.10
C LEU A 37 -17.10 0.30 -21.93
N PHE A 38 -17.74 0.64 -20.82
CA PHE A 38 -18.90 -0.08 -20.35
C PHE A 38 -20.21 0.63 -20.70
N SER A 39 -20.19 1.91 -21.09
CA SER A 39 -21.44 2.66 -21.36
C SER A 39 -22.33 2.06 -22.46
N SER A 40 -21.78 1.21 -23.32
CA SER A 40 -22.55 0.46 -24.33
C SER A 40 -23.25 -0.79 -23.79
N VAL A 41 -22.84 -1.27 -22.60
CA VAL A 41 -23.29 -2.54 -21.99
C VAL A 41 -24.04 -2.30 -20.68
N CYS A 42 -23.54 -1.41 -19.82
CA CYS A 42 -24.15 -1.04 -18.55
C CYS A 42 -23.78 0.40 -18.11
N ASP A 43 -24.58 0.95 -17.23
CA ASP A 43 -24.21 2.15 -16.47
C ASP A 43 -23.40 1.78 -15.22
N GLU A 44 -22.91 2.81 -14.50
CA GLU A 44 -22.08 2.65 -13.30
C GLU A 44 -22.79 1.84 -12.21
N ASN A 45 -24.08 2.10 -12.02
CA ASN A 45 -24.93 1.42 -11.04
C ASN A 45 -25.10 -0.08 -11.38
N GLY A 46 -25.44 -0.40 -12.63
CA GLY A 46 -25.58 -1.77 -13.09
C GLY A 46 -24.26 -2.53 -13.07
N PHE A 47 -23.13 -1.87 -13.37
CA PHE A 47 -21.80 -2.47 -13.26
C PHE A 47 -21.49 -2.91 -11.82
N TYR A 48 -21.57 -1.98 -10.85
CA TYR A 48 -21.22 -2.31 -9.47
C TYR A 48 -22.20 -3.29 -8.83
N THR A 49 -23.48 -3.24 -9.20
CA THR A 49 -24.47 -4.25 -8.79
C THR A 49 -24.05 -5.65 -9.24
N GLN A 50 -23.70 -5.82 -10.52
CA GLN A 50 -23.25 -7.11 -11.04
C GLN A 50 -21.93 -7.60 -10.39
N VAL A 51 -20.99 -6.69 -10.12
CA VAL A 51 -19.74 -7.03 -9.44
C VAL A 51 -20.00 -7.58 -8.04
N LEU A 52 -20.81 -6.88 -7.24
CA LEU A 52 -21.11 -7.29 -5.87
C LEU A 52 -21.97 -8.56 -5.82
N GLU A 53 -22.93 -8.72 -6.74
CA GLU A 53 -23.67 -9.97 -6.91
C GLU A 53 -22.77 -11.15 -7.28
N GLY A 54 -21.80 -10.91 -8.18
CA GLY A 54 -20.78 -11.89 -8.56
C GLY A 54 -19.97 -12.37 -7.35
N ILE A 55 -19.44 -11.43 -6.57
CA ILE A 55 -18.68 -11.70 -5.33
C ILE A 55 -19.54 -12.49 -4.34
N ALA A 56 -20.78 -12.06 -4.08
CA ALA A 56 -21.68 -12.77 -3.16
C ALA A 56 -21.94 -14.21 -3.63
N LYS A 57 -22.17 -14.39 -4.95
CA LYS A 57 -22.43 -15.68 -5.56
C LYS A 57 -21.23 -16.62 -5.51
N GLU A 58 -20.01 -16.11 -5.72
CA GLU A 58 -18.77 -16.89 -5.55
C GLU A 58 -18.62 -17.43 -4.12
N ASN A 59 -19.15 -16.68 -3.14
CA ASN A 59 -19.22 -17.07 -1.74
C ASN A 59 -20.53 -17.81 -1.35
N LYS A 60 -21.29 -18.28 -2.34
CA LYS A 60 -22.53 -19.08 -2.18
C LYS A 60 -23.67 -18.36 -1.42
N ALA A 61 -23.71 -17.03 -1.50
CA ALA A 61 -24.75 -16.20 -0.90
C ALA A 61 -25.40 -15.28 -1.95
N LYS A 62 -26.52 -14.65 -1.60
CA LYS A 62 -27.09 -13.56 -2.40
C LYS A 62 -26.66 -12.22 -1.83
N LEU A 63 -26.56 -11.20 -2.67
CA LEU A 63 -26.21 -9.85 -2.19
C LEU A 63 -27.21 -9.34 -1.14
N ALA A 64 -28.50 -9.67 -1.29
CA ALA A 64 -29.56 -9.33 -0.33
C ALA A 64 -29.43 -10.01 1.04
N ASP A 65 -28.54 -10.99 1.20
CA ASP A 65 -28.28 -11.64 2.48
C ASP A 65 -27.29 -10.84 3.35
N PHE A 66 -26.73 -9.73 2.84
CA PHE A 66 -25.72 -8.91 3.51
C PHE A 66 -26.19 -7.48 3.83
N ASP A 67 -25.70 -6.94 4.94
CA ASP A 67 -25.68 -5.49 5.17
C ASP A 67 -24.53 -4.90 4.31
N LEU A 68 -24.90 -4.17 3.26
CA LEU A 68 -23.93 -3.59 2.32
C LEU A 68 -23.39 -2.25 2.83
N LEU A 69 -22.07 -2.15 2.97
CA LEU A 69 -21.37 -0.91 3.34
C LEU A 69 -20.46 -0.48 2.20
N MET A 70 -20.40 0.82 1.90
CA MET A 70 -19.62 1.32 0.77
C MET A 70 -18.75 2.54 1.11
N THR A 71 -17.59 2.60 0.47
CA THR A 71 -16.68 3.75 0.46
C THR A 71 -15.95 3.75 -0.88
N GLY A 72 -15.37 4.87 -1.29
CA GLY A 72 -14.57 4.93 -2.51
C GLY A 72 -14.63 6.27 -3.22
N PHE A 73 -14.13 6.29 -4.46
CA PHE A 73 -14.05 7.48 -5.32
C PHE A 73 -15.12 7.53 -6.42
N VAL A 74 -16.21 6.79 -6.23
CA VAL A 74 -17.35 6.75 -7.16
C VAL A 74 -18.39 7.80 -6.83
N ASN A 75 -19.24 8.07 -7.82
CA ASN A 75 -20.40 8.93 -7.60
C ASN A 75 -21.48 8.15 -6.85
N PHE A 76 -21.74 8.60 -5.64
CA PHE A 76 -22.81 8.09 -4.80
C PHE A 76 -24.03 9.03 -4.86
N PRO A 77 -25.27 8.52 -4.68
CA PRO A 77 -25.64 7.13 -4.36
C PRO A 77 -25.71 6.20 -5.59
N LEU A 78 -25.66 4.88 -5.35
CA LEU A 78 -25.92 3.82 -6.33
C LEU A 78 -27.32 3.24 -6.08
N PRO A 79 -28.36 3.66 -6.81
CA PRO A 79 -29.76 3.41 -6.43
C PRO A 79 -30.20 1.94 -6.42
N ASP A 80 -29.51 1.05 -7.16
CA ASP A 80 -29.91 -0.37 -7.24
C ASP A 80 -29.38 -1.18 -6.04
N LEU A 81 -28.56 -0.55 -5.19
CA LEU A 81 -27.94 -1.16 -4.03
C LEU A 81 -28.61 -0.65 -2.75
N ASP A 82 -29.08 -1.56 -1.89
CA ASP A 82 -29.58 -1.23 -0.54
C ASP A 82 -28.39 -1.00 0.43
N ILE A 83 -27.72 0.14 0.26
CA ILE A 83 -26.52 0.49 1.02
C ILE A 83 -26.91 0.97 2.42
N LYS A 84 -26.39 0.30 3.45
CA LYS A 84 -26.67 0.59 4.87
C LYS A 84 -25.79 1.67 5.46
N LEU A 85 -24.54 1.78 4.99
CA LEU A 85 -23.61 2.82 5.38
C LEU A 85 -22.75 3.24 4.20
N MET A 86 -22.54 4.55 4.11
CA MET A 86 -21.61 5.16 3.16
C MET A 86 -20.71 6.10 3.95
N ALA A 87 -19.40 5.99 3.75
CA ALA A 87 -18.42 6.85 4.40
C ALA A 87 -17.43 7.40 3.39
N ASP A 88 -16.90 8.60 3.68
CA ASP A 88 -15.82 9.17 2.92
C ASP A 88 -14.49 8.46 3.25
N VAL A 89 -13.68 8.21 2.23
CA VAL A 89 -12.38 7.52 2.37
C VAL A 89 -11.48 8.25 3.37
N ARG A 90 -11.48 9.59 3.37
CA ARG A 90 -10.66 10.41 4.26
C ARG A 90 -11.10 10.27 5.71
N ASP A 91 -12.40 10.25 5.96
CA ASP A 91 -12.95 10.10 7.31
C ASP A 91 -12.53 8.74 7.89
N LEU A 92 -12.57 7.67 7.09
CA LEU A 92 -12.11 6.34 7.49
C LEU A 92 -10.60 6.31 7.77
N LEU A 93 -9.77 6.92 6.93
CA LEU A 93 -8.32 7.00 7.14
C LEU A 93 -7.98 7.74 8.44
N SER A 94 -8.68 8.82 8.75
CA SER A 94 -8.42 9.64 9.95
C SER A 94 -8.68 8.90 11.27
N LYS A 95 -9.53 7.87 11.25
CA LYS A 95 -9.91 7.06 12.42
C LYS A 95 -8.92 5.94 12.73
N HIS A 96 -7.95 5.70 11.85
CA HIS A 96 -6.95 4.67 12.07
C HIS A 96 -5.77 5.22 12.88
N GLU A 97 -5.78 4.96 14.19
CA GLU A 97 -4.80 5.54 15.11
C GLU A 97 -3.50 4.72 15.27
N GLU A 98 -3.54 3.40 15.01
CA GLU A 98 -2.39 2.51 15.29
C GLU A 98 -1.23 2.74 14.31
N ASN A 99 -1.53 2.99 13.05
CA ASN A 99 -0.57 3.28 12.00
C ASN A 99 -0.82 4.68 11.43
N PHE A 100 0.14 5.21 10.67
CA PHE A 100 -0.05 6.37 9.80
C PHE A 100 -0.40 5.88 8.39
N PRO A 101 -1.69 5.87 8.00
CA PRO A 101 -2.09 5.32 6.72
C PRO A 101 -1.80 6.31 5.58
N VAL A 102 -1.22 5.79 4.51
CA VAL A 102 -0.96 6.50 3.26
C VAL A 102 -1.65 5.74 2.14
N LEU A 103 -2.78 6.25 1.69
CA LEU A 103 -3.51 5.70 0.56
C LEU A 103 -2.89 6.23 -0.73
N VAL A 104 -2.48 5.33 -1.62
CA VAL A 104 -1.89 5.65 -2.91
C VAL A 104 -2.71 4.99 -4.00
N ASP A 105 -3.34 5.83 -4.81
CA ASP A 105 -3.90 5.48 -6.10
C ASP A 105 -3.06 6.15 -7.21
N GLU A 106 -3.35 5.82 -8.47
CA GLU A 106 -2.65 6.42 -9.63
C GLU A 106 -2.84 7.92 -9.75
N VAL A 107 -3.98 8.41 -9.31
CA VAL A 107 -4.36 9.81 -9.47
C VAL A 107 -4.23 10.59 -8.18
N THR A 108 -4.22 9.92 -7.02
CA THR A 108 -4.35 10.57 -5.72
C THR A 108 -3.50 9.85 -4.67
N VAL A 109 -2.84 10.62 -3.82
CA VAL A 109 -2.21 10.18 -2.58
C VAL A 109 -2.92 10.86 -1.42
N LEU A 110 -3.52 10.09 -0.50
CA LEU A 110 -4.20 10.60 0.69
C LEU A 110 -3.48 10.14 1.95
N THR A 111 -3.43 11.05 2.91
CA THR A 111 -3.11 10.76 4.31
C THR A 111 -4.23 11.32 5.18
N LYS A 112 -4.19 11.08 6.49
CA LYS A 112 -5.16 11.68 7.42
C LYS A 112 -5.15 13.23 7.38
N ASP A 113 -3.99 13.83 7.13
CA ASP A 113 -3.77 15.28 7.24
C ASP A 113 -3.78 15.98 5.87
N VAL A 114 -3.38 15.27 4.81
CA VAL A 114 -3.09 15.85 3.50
C VAL A 114 -3.73 15.02 2.39
N VAL A 115 -4.41 15.71 1.47
CA VAL A 115 -4.89 15.17 0.20
C VAL A 115 -4.01 15.72 -0.92
N LEU A 116 -3.30 14.85 -1.63
CA LEU A 116 -2.50 15.19 -2.80
C LEU A 116 -3.13 14.55 -4.03
N SER A 117 -3.64 15.37 -4.94
CA SER A 117 -4.19 14.95 -6.23
C SER A 117 -3.78 16.02 -7.26
N GLN A 118 -3.56 15.80 -8.57
CA GLN A 118 -4.06 14.79 -9.50
C GLN A 118 -2.96 14.40 -10.50
N VAL A 119 -2.75 13.12 -10.82
CA VAL A 119 -2.54 12.76 -12.24
C VAL A 119 -3.84 13.10 -12.94
N PRO A 120 -3.86 14.08 -13.88
CA PRO A 120 -5.08 14.38 -14.59
C PRO A 120 -5.62 13.06 -15.13
N ILE A 121 -6.87 12.73 -14.84
CA ILE A 121 -7.50 11.53 -15.39
C ILE A 121 -7.36 11.57 -16.91
N GLU A 122 -7.40 12.76 -17.51
CA GLU A 122 -7.10 13.00 -18.93
C GLU A 122 -5.70 12.56 -19.37
N PHE A 123 -4.67 12.66 -18.53
CA PHE A 123 -3.34 12.14 -18.85
C PHE A 123 -3.34 10.61 -18.89
N LEU A 124 -4.08 9.97 -17.98
CA LEU A 124 -4.24 8.52 -17.99
C LEU A 124 -5.11 8.05 -19.16
N THR A 125 -6.21 8.75 -19.48
CA THR A 125 -7.15 8.34 -20.54
C THR A 125 -6.74 8.77 -21.95
N LYS A 126 -6.01 9.89 -22.13
CA LYS A 126 -5.56 10.36 -23.46
C LYS A 126 -4.19 9.86 -23.88
N ASN A 127 -3.40 9.30 -22.96
CA ASN A 127 -2.17 8.63 -23.32
C ASN A 127 -2.51 7.18 -23.65
N GLU A 128 -2.46 6.78 -24.93
CA GLU A 128 -2.84 5.43 -25.38
C GLU A 128 -2.15 4.29 -24.59
N HIS A 129 -0.96 4.55 -24.04
CA HIS A 129 -0.26 3.60 -23.16
C HIS A 129 -0.92 3.46 -21.78
N PHE A 130 -1.30 4.56 -21.11
CA PHE A 130 -1.96 4.54 -19.79
C PHE A 130 -3.48 4.37 -19.88
N ALA A 131 -4.08 4.60 -21.05
CA ALA A 131 -5.48 4.38 -21.31
C ALA A 131 -5.80 2.90 -21.09
N ASN A 132 -4.93 2.01 -21.58
CA ASN A 132 -5.03 0.58 -21.34
C ASN A 132 -4.91 0.18 -19.86
N ILE A 133 -4.16 0.91 -19.04
CA ILE A 133 -4.05 0.66 -17.59
C ILE A 133 -5.33 1.12 -16.86
N SER A 134 -5.91 2.24 -17.30
CA SER A 134 -7.21 2.72 -16.81
C SER A 134 -8.36 1.80 -17.23
N ILE A 135 -8.21 1.16 -18.39
CA ILE A 135 -9.23 0.34 -19.05
C ILE A 135 -9.15 -1.13 -18.61
N TYR A 136 -7.94 -1.63 -18.41
CA TYR A 136 -7.62 -2.99 -18.01
C TYR A 136 -6.59 -2.99 -16.86
N PRO A 137 -6.94 -2.53 -15.66
CA PRO A 137 -6.01 -2.44 -14.54
C PRO A 137 -5.41 -3.79 -14.08
N GLN A 138 -6.03 -4.90 -14.49
CA GLN A 138 -5.58 -6.29 -14.35
C GLN A 138 -4.66 -6.78 -15.47
N LEU A 139 -4.62 -6.09 -16.63
CA LEU A 139 -3.48 -6.21 -17.53
C LEU A 139 -2.35 -5.49 -16.82
N ILE A 140 -1.71 -6.22 -15.90
CA ILE A 140 -0.39 -5.95 -15.35
C ILE A 140 0.37 -5.17 -16.43
N THR A 141 0.92 -4.01 -16.12
CA THR A 141 1.91 -3.36 -16.99
C THR A 141 2.96 -4.40 -17.30
N ARG A 142 2.81 -5.10 -18.43
CA ARG A 142 3.74 -6.16 -18.87
C ARG A 142 5.07 -5.53 -19.29
N ASP A 143 5.08 -4.20 -19.39
CA ASP A 143 6.26 -3.39 -19.59
C ASP A 143 6.72 -2.79 -18.25
N TYR A 144 7.94 -3.16 -17.87
CA TYR A 144 8.69 -2.58 -16.76
C TYR A 144 8.74 -1.05 -16.84
N ASN A 145 8.87 -0.49 -18.05
CA ASN A 145 9.00 0.96 -18.25
C ASN A 145 7.71 1.72 -17.95
N ASP A 146 6.55 1.13 -18.22
CA ASP A 146 5.26 1.77 -17.96
C ASP A 146 5.01 1.88 -16.47
N GLN A 147 5.32 0.83 -15.70
CA GLN A 147 5.22 0.85 -14.24
C GLN A 147 6.16 1.89 -13.62
N VAL A 148 7.41 1.94 -14.08
CA VAL A 148 8.39 2.96 -13.66
C VAL A 148 7.88 4.36 -13.96
N SER A 149 7.30 4.57 -15.14
CA SER A 149 6.80 5.88 -15.56
C SER A 149 5.64 6.33 -14.69
N LEU A 150 4.69 5.42 -14.40
CA LEU A 150 3.55 5.70 -13.53
C LEU A 150 4.00 6.03 -12.10
N ASP A 151 4.84 5.19 -11.51
CA ASP A 151 5.35 5.38 -10.15
C ASP A 151 6.19 6.67 -10.05
N GLY A 152 7.01 6.94 -11.08
CA GLY A 152 7.76 8.18 -11.19
C GLY A 152 6.88 9.43 -11.21
N LEU A 153 5.72 9.38 -11.87
CA LEU A 153 4.74 10.47 -11.86
C LEU A 153 4.09 10.68 -10.49
N ILE A 154 3.79 9.60 -9.77
CA ILE A 154 3.27 9.67 -8.40
C ILE A 154 4.32 10.35 -7.49
N ILE A 155 5.56 9.87 -7.54
CA ILE A 155 6.68 10.38 -6.73
C ILE A 155 6.97 11.86 -7.04
N ASP A 156 7.09 12.23 -8.32
CA ASP A 156 7.37 13.60 -8.74
C ASP A 156 6.31 14.58 -8.20
N LYS A 157 5.05 14.15 -8.14
CA LYS A 157 3.96 14.99 -7.61
C LYS A 157 4.02 15.16 -6.12
N VAL A 158 4.26 14.08 -5.37
CA VAL A 158 4.43 14.16 -3.92
C VAL A 158 5.60 15.09 -3.58
N LYS A 159 6.72 14.96 -4.31
CA LYS A 159 7.89 15.83 -4.17
C LYS A 159 7.57 17.30 -4.52
N LYS A 160 6.90 17.57 -5.64
CA LYS A 160 6.49 18.93 -6.06
C LYS A 160 5.50 19.59 -5.11
N ALA A 161 4.63 18.80 -4.48
CA ALA A 161 3.72 19.29 -3.45
C ALA A 161 4.46 19.66 -2.14
N GLY A 162 5.76 19.36 -2.03
CA GLY A 162 6.56 19.64 -0.84
C GLY A 162 6.09 18.87 0.39
N THR A 163 5.33 17.78 0.20
CA THR A 163 4.84 17.00 1.33
C THR A 163 5.92 16.07 1.83
N SER A 164 6.22 16.15 3.11
CA SER A 164 7.11 15.22 3.77
C SER A 164 6.31 14.19 4.56
N LEU A 165 6.41 12.93 4.13
CA LEU A 165 5.93 11.80 4.91
C LEU A 165 6.89 11.61 6.09
N THR A 166 6.46 12.02 7.28
CA THR A 166 7.14 11.77 8.55
C THR A 166 6.14 11.23 9.55
N SER A 167 6.48 10.15 10.23
CA SER A 167 5.62 9.53 11.25
C SER A 167 6.48 8.88 12.33
N ASP A 168 6.06 9.05 13.57
CA ASP A 168 6.54 8.30 14.74
C ASP A 168 5.87 6.92 14.87
N LYS A 169 4.75 6.73 14.18
CA LYS A 169 4.02 5.47 14.05
C LYS A 169 4.44 4.71 12.79
N PRO A 170 4.18 3.39 12.73
CA PRO A 170 4.37 2.63 11.51
C PRO A 170 3.58 3.24 10.35
N VAL A 171 4.20 3.34 9.18
CA VAL A 171 3.60 3.89 7.98
C VAL A 171 2.99 2.75 7.19
N LEU A 172 1.68 2.82 6.98
CA LEU A 172 0.91 1.79 6.30
C LEU A 172 0.48 2.28 4.92
N PHE A 173 1.10 1.75 3.88
CA PHE A 173 0.70 2.04 2.52
C PHE A 173 -0.48 1.17 2.11
N THR A 174 -1.53 1.80 1.58
CA THR A 174 -2.77 1.17 1.11
C THR A 174 -3.21 1.83 -0.19
N GLY A 175 -4.37 1.46 -0.74
CA GLY A 175 -4.90 2.00 -1.98
C GLY A 175 -4.62 1.11 -3.19
N ASP A 176 -5.21 1.50 -4.31
CA ASP A 176 -5.23 0.68 -5.51
C ASP A 176 -3.84 0.37 -6.06
N ARG A 177 -2.89 1.30 -5.93
CA ARG A 177 -1.54 1.08 -6.44
C ARG A 177 -0.88 -0.11 -5.75
N PHE A 178 -1.10 -0.27 -4.44
CA PHE A 178 -0.56 -1.38 -3.65
C PHE A 178 -1.43 -2.65 -3.69
N ALA A 179 -2.71 -2.51 -4.04
CA ALA A 179 -3.66 -3.61 -4.13
C ALA A 179 -3.67 -4.34 -5.48
N ARG A 180 -3.07 -3.75 -6.51
CA ARG A 180 -2.89 -4.40 -7.81
C ARG A 180 -1.84 -5.49 -7.77
N ARG A 181 -1.96 -6.41 -8.73
CA ARG A 181 -0.93 -7.41 -8.96
C ARG A 181 0.18 -6.78 -9.79
N ASP A 182 1.34 -6.59 -9.17
CA ASP A 182 2.54 -6.13 -9.87
C ASP A 182 3.12 -7.23 -10.79
N PHE A 183 3.84 -6.80 -11.82
CA PHE A 183 4.71 -7.69 -12.61
C PHE A 183 5.84 -8.25 -11.74
N GLU A 184 6.47 -7.39 -10.94
CA GLU A 184 7.50 -7.74 -9.97
C GLU A 184 7.17 -7.16 -8.59
N PRO A 185 7.28 -7.93 -7.48
CA PRO A 185 6.99 -7.44 -6.14
C PRO A 185 7.83 -6.24 -5.69
N VAL A 186 8.95 -5.95 -6.35
CA VAL A 186 9.85 -4.84 -5.98
C VAL A 186 9.29 -3.46 -6.27
N PHE A 187 8.35 -3.34 -7.20
CA PHE A 187 7.82 -2.03 -7.58
C PHE A 187 7.11 -1.36 -6.40
N LYS A 188 6.24 -2.08 -5.68
CA LYS A 188 5.59 -1.56 -4.47
C LYS A 188 6.59 -1.13 -3.39
N TYR A 189 7.69 -1.85 -3.19
CA TYR A 189 8.69 -1.49 -2.18
C TYR A 189 9.48 -0.26 -2.58
N SER A 190 9.87 -0.18 -3.85
CA SER A 190 10.61 0.96 -4.41
C SER A 190 9.76 2.22 -4.34
N LEU A 191 8.47 2.13 -4.72
CA LEU A 191 7.52 3.22 -4.58
C LEU A 191 7.37 3.67 -3.12
N ALA A 192 7.18 2.73 -2.18
CA ALA A 192 7.07 3.05 -0.76
C ALA A 192 8.32 3.77 -0.23
N LEU A 193 9.52 3.32 -0.61
CA LEU A 193 10.79 3.94 -0.23
C LEU A 193 10.92 5.37 -0.78
N ASP A 194 10.58 5.57 -2.05
CA ASP A 194 10.74 6.86 -2.73
C ASP A 194 9.73 7.92 -2.32
N LEU A 195 8.60 7.51 -1.73
CA LEU A 195 7.61 8.43 -1.18
C LEU A 195 8.11 9.16 0.08
N PHE A 196 9.06 8.57 0.82
CA PHE A 196 9.68 9.24 1.96
C PHE A 196 10.70 10.27 1.48
N SER A 197 10.53 11.54 1.80
CA SER A 197 11.48 12.61 1.42
C SER A 197 12.44 13.01 2.55
N ASN A 198 12.10 12.75 3.81
CA ASN A 198 12.88 13.19 4.96
C ASN A 198 13.76 12.07 5.53
N PRO A 199 14.99 12.39 5.98
CA PRO A 199 15.80 11.47 6.76
C PRO A 199 15.07 10.99 8.01
N GLY A 200 15.22 9.71 8.36
CA GLY A 200 14.53 9.09 9.49
C GLY A 200 14.42 7.58 9.38
N TYR A 201 13.79 6.98 10.38
CA TYR A 201 13.47 5.55 10.44
C TYR A 201 11.97 5.36 10.34
N TYR A 202 11.54 4.54 9.40
CA TYR A 202 10.15 4.31 9.12
C TYR A 202 9.89 2.81 9.15
N TYR A 203 9.04 2.36 10.07
CA TYR A 203 8.53 1.01 10.00
C TYR A 203 7.41 0.96 8.96
N VAL A 204 7.58 0.15 7.93
CA VAL A 204 6.75 0.16 6.74
C VAL A 204 5.88 -1.08 6.68
N LYS A 205 4.60 -0.86 6.40
CA LYS A 205 3.59 -1.89 6.19
C LYS A 205 2.89 -1.67 4.86
N ILE A 206 2.43 -2.74 4.21
CA ILE A 206 1.65 -2.67 2.97
C ILE A 206 0.33 -3.44 3.14
N ASP A 207 -0.77 -2.75 2.91
CA ASP A 207 -2.12 -3.32 2.84
C ASP A 207 -2.55 -3.49 1.39
N LYS A 208 -2.35 -4.71 0.86
CA LYS A 208 -2.71 -5.08 -0.51
C LYS A 208 -4.21 -5.29 -0.73
N ASN A 209 -5.01 -5.30 0.33
CA ASN A 209 -6.42 -5.64 0.22
C ASN A 209 -7.33 -4.47 0.55
N ASN A 210 -6.77 -3.31 0.90
CA ASN A 210 -7.49 -2.20 1.51
C ASN A 210 -8.24 -2.63 2.79
N ALA A 211 -7.71 -3.66 3.48
CA ALA A 211 -8.29 -4.24 4.67
C ALA A 211 -8.45 -3.23 5.81
N THR A 212 -7.55 -2.26 5.89
CA THR A 212 -7.58 -1.18 6.87
C THR A 212 -8.79 -0.29 6.65
N LEU A 213 -8.99 0.20 5.42
CA LEU A 213 -10.16 1.02 5.06
C LEU A 213 -11.47 0.26 5.31
N LEU A 214 -11.54 -0.99 4.84
CA LEU A 214 -12.70 -1.84 5.00
C LEU A 214 -13.00 -2.13 6.48
N SER A 215 -11.96 -2.37 7.30
CA SER A 215 -12.12 -2.57 8.74
C SER A 215 -12.67 -1.33 9.45
N GLN A 216 -12.23 -0.12 9.05
CA GLN A 216 -12.75 1.12 9.62
C GLN A 216 -14.20 1.35 9.20
N LEU A 217 -14.56 1.04 7.95
CA LEU A 217 -15.94 1.13 7.50
C LEU A 217 -16.88 0.19 8.27
N ILE A 218 -16.43 -1.04 8.52
CA ILE A 218 -17.18 -2.02 9.33
C ILE A 218 -17.33 -1.53 10.77
N LYS A 219 -16.26 -1.00 11.37
CA LYS A 219 -16.28 -0.44 12.74
C LYS A 219 -17.17 0.80 12.85
N GLU A 220 -17.24 1.62 11.81
CA GLU A 220 -18.16 2.77 11.74
C GLU A 220 -19.62 2.31 11.75
N TYR A 221 -19.92 1.23 11.04
CA TYR A 221 -21.26 0.63 11.03
C TYR A 221 -21.61 -0.02 12.37
N ASN A 222 -20.69 -0.80 12.94
CA ASN A 222 -20.86 -1.44 14.24
C ASN A 222 -19.51 -1.57 14.97
N PRO A 223 -19.27 -0.72 15.99
CA PRO A 223 -18.01 -0.70 16.73
C PRO A 223 -17.69 -1.99 17.48
N ASN A 224 -18.67 -2.87 17.69
CA ASN A 224 -18.49 -4.15 18.39
C ASN A 224 -17.92 -5.25 17.48
N ILE A 225 -17.89 -5.04 16.16
CA ILE A 225 -17.33 -6.01 15.22
C ILE A 225 -15.80 -5.87 15.26
N ASN A 226 -15.12 -6.96 15.62
CA ASN A 226 -13.67 -7.03 15.53
C ASN A 226 -13.25 -7.60 14.18
N VAL A 227 -12.48 -6.83 13.42
CA VAL A 227 -11.94 -7.23 12.12
C VAL A 227 -10.44 -7.45 12.28
N ASP A 228 -10.00 -8.70 12.21
CA ASP A 228 -8.58 -9.07 12.26
C ASP A 228 -7.93 -8.86 10.88
N THR A 229 -7.04 -7.86 10.78
CA THR A 229 -6.28 -7.56 9.56
C THR A 229 -4.83 -8.06 9.60
N SER A 230 -4.41 -8.69 10.71
CA SER A 230 -3.01 -9.06 10.95
C SER A 230 -2.43 -10.03 9.91
N LYS A 231 -3.28 -10.87 9.30
CA LYS A 231 -2.87 -11.86 8.31
C LYS A 231 -2.80 -11.31 6.88
N VAL A 232 -3.39 -10.14 6.63
CA VAL A 232 -3.51 -9.56 5.27
C VAL A 232 -2.64 -8.32 5.09
N ILE A 233 -2.23 -7.67 6.17
CA ILE A 233 -1.25 -6.59 6.16
C ILE A 233 0.15 -7.20 6.14
N GLU A 234 0.95 -6.79 5.17
CA GLU A 234 2.33 -7.22 5.02
C GLU A 234 3.25 -6.31 5.84
N GLU A 235 3.98 -6.89 6.77
CA GLU A 235 5.09 -6.22 7.46
C GLU A 235 6.31 -6.20 6.52
N VAL A 236 6.61 -5.04 5.93
CA VAL A 236 7.72 -4.89 4.98
C VAL A 236 9.05 -4.88 5.71
N GLY A 237 9.14 -4.13 6.81
CA GLY A 237 10.37 -3.95 7.57
C GLY A 237 10.64 -2.48 7.84
N THR A 238 11.89 -2.14 8.15
CA THR A 238 12.28 -0.76 8.50
C THR A 238 13.12 -0.14 7.40
N PHE A 239 12.72 1.04 6.94
CA PHE A 239 13.50 1.89 6.03
C PHE A 239 14.18 2.99 6.82
N ALA A 240 15.50 3.09 6.69
CA ALA A 240 16.37 4.07 7.32
C ALA A 240 16.93 4.99 6.23
N ILE A 241 16.39 6.20 6.13
CA ILE A 241 16.86 7.22 5.19
C ILE A 241 17.88 8.07 5.92
N VAL A 242 19.16 7.85 5.63
CA VAL A 242 20.29 8.32 6.43
C VAL A 242 21.42 8.85 5.55
N PRO A 243 21.23 9.99 4.84
CA PRO A 243 22.21 10.49 3.89
C PRO A 243 23.63 10.64 4.46
N GLY A 244 24.63 10.23 3.68
CA GLY A 244 26.04 10.30 4.06
C GLY A 244 26.59 9.04 4.76
N ASP A 245 27.84 9.11 5.20
CA ASP A 245 28.53 7.98 5.84
C ASP A 245 27.81 7.57 7.13
N THR A 246 27.57 6.27 7.28
CA THR A 246 26.74 5.73 8.34
C THR A 246 27.39 4.52 9.01
N GLU A 247 27.57 4.58 10.32
CA GLU A 247 28.03 3.45 11.14
C GLU A 247 26.82 2.79 11.79
N VAL A 248 26.70 1.46 11.68
CA VAL A 248 25.56 0.71 12.21
C VAL A 248 26.05 -0.45 13.07
N LEU A 249 25.48 -0.58 14.26
CA LEU A 249 25.62 -1.76 15.12
C LEU A 249 24.25 -2.42 15.29
N LEU A 250 24.13 -3.65 14.82
CA LEU A 250 22.98 -4.52 15.04
C LEU A 250 23.31 -5.54 16.11
N SER A 251 22.45 -5.70 17.11
CA SER A 251 22.63 -6.70 18.17
C SER A 251 21.33 -7.43 18.45
N THR A 252 21.41 -8.76 18.51
CA THR A 252 20.29 -9.60 18.93
C THR A 252 20.27 -9.74 20.46
N VAL A 253 19.18 -10.26 21.02
CA VAL A 253 19.04 -10.54 22.47
C VAL A 253 20.14 -11.49 23.00
N LEU A 254 20.84 -12.21 22.11
CA LEU A 254 21.95 -13.10 22.44
C LEU A 254 23.33 -12.40 22.38
N ASP A 255 23.36 -11.06 22.31
CA ASP A 255 24.56 -10.20 22.33
C ASP A 255 25.59 -10.46 21.20
N THR A 256 25.18 -11.12 20.11
CA THR A 256 25.97 -11.14 18.87
C THR A 256 25.80 -9.82 18.13
N GLY A 257 26.74 -8.90 18.37
CA GLY A 257 26.82 -7.61 17.67
C GLY A 257 27.45 -7.76 16.28
N GLN A 258 26.76 -7.31 15.23
CA GLN A 258 27.30 -7.13 13.89
C GLN A 258 27.45 -5.63 13.62
N PHE A 259 28.66 -5.23 13.23
CA PHE A 259 28.98 -3.85 12.93
C PHE A 259 29.16 -3.68 11.42
N PHE A 260 28.59 -2.61 10.88
CA PHE A 260 28.62 -2.25 9.46
C PHE A 260 29.02 -0.80 9.28
N ASP A 261 30.03 -0.57 8.45
CA ASP A 261 30.36 0.75 7.90
C ASP A 261 29.71 0.88 6.53
N ILE A 262 28.67 1.70 6.42
CA ILE A 262 27.91 1.90 5.18
C ILE A 262 28.42 3.19 4.51
N GLU A 263 29.00 3.03 3.33
CA GLU A 263 29.50 4.15 2.52
C GLU A 263 28.35 5.09 2.11
N LYS A 264 28.62 6.39 2.02
CA LYS A 264 27.68 7.36 1.43
C LYS A 264 27.28 6.98 0.00
N ASN A 265 26.11 7.46 -0.43
CA ASN A 265 25.56 7.23 -1.77
C ASN A 265 25.35 5.75 -2.13
N SER A 266 25.07 4.92 -1.14
CA SER A 266 24.74 3.51 -1.30
C SER A 266 23.37 3.20 -0.72
N VAL A 267 22.82 2.06 -1.12
CA VAL A 267 21.70 1.43 -0.43
C VAL A 267 22.21 0.10 0.09
N PHE A 268 22.07 -0.10 1.39
CA PHE A 268 22.54 -1.29 2.09
C PHE A 268 21.36 -1.92 2.81
N ALA A 269 21.26 -3.24 2.81
CA ALA A 269 20.13 -3.88 3.42
C ALA A 269 20.55 -5.15 4.18
N VAL A 270 19.82 -5.44 5.25
CA VAL A 270 20.08 -6.55 6.16
C VAL A 270 18.80 -7.34 6.33
N PRO A 271 18.79 -8.64 5.97
CA PRO A 271 17.64 -9.49 6.24
C PRO A 271 17.48 -9.63 7.76
N LEU A 272 16.29 -9.31 8.26
CA LEU A 272 15.91 -9.53 9.66
C LEU A 272 14.57 -10.25 9.72
N ASP A 273 14.46 -11.13 10.71
CA ASP A 273 13.20 -11.82 11.04
C ASP A 273 12.21 -10.83 11.68
N ASN A 274 10.93 -10.99 11.40
CA ASN A 274 9.85 -10.21 12.02
C ASN A 274 9.51 -10.69 13.44
N SER A 275 9.97 -11.87 13.86
CA SER A 275 9.73 -12.45 15.18
C SER A 275 10.69 -11.97 16.27
N ILE A 276 11.80 -11.32 15.89
CA ILE A 276 12.88 -10.92 16.81
C ILE A 276 13.06 -9.40 16.74
N ILE A 277 12.89 -8.75 17.90
CA ILE A 277 13.29 -7.34 18.05
C ILE A 277 14.82 -7.30 18.10
N THR A 278 15.41 -6.61 17.13
CA THR A 278 16.86 -6.41 17.01
C THR A 278 17.20 -5.02 17.52
N LYS A 279 18.19 -4.90 18.39
CA LYS A 279 18.66 -3.60 18.86
C LYS A 279 19.55 -3.00 17.76
N LEU A 280 19.19 -1.79 17.35
CA LEU A 280 19.86 -0.98 16.35
C LEU A 280 20.51 0.22 17.03
N SER A 281 21.79 0.45 16.75
CA SER A 281 22.48 1.70 17.06
C SER A 281 23.08 2.24 15.77
N VAL A 282 22.77 3.49 15.43
CA VAL A 282 23.26 4.14 14.22
C VAL A 282 23.91 5.45 14.56
N LYS A 283 25.02 5.74 13.89
CA LYS A 283 25.71 7.02 13.94
C LYS A 283 25.83 7.56 12.52
N ASN A 284 25.12 8.66 12.26
CA ASN A 284 25.13 9.37 10.99
C ASN A 284 25.02 10.88 11.24
N LYS A 285 25.68 11.70 10.42
CA LYS A 285 25.72 13.16 10.63
C LYS A 285 24.37 13.85 10.42
N SER A 286 23.53 13.34 9.52
CA SER A 286 22.26 13.96 9.14
C SER A 286 21.15 13.76 10.17
N ILE A 287 21.10 12.58 10.80
CA ILE A 287 20.08 12.22 11.80
C ILE A 287 20.62 12.17 13.24
N GLY A 288 21.94 12.26 13.41
CA GLY A 288 22.62 12.10 14.69
C GLY A 288 22.87 10.64 15.08
N ASN A 289 22.95 10.41 16.39
CA ASN A 289 23.05 9.06 16.94
C ASN A 289 21.65 8.59 17.32
N LEU A 290 21.24 7.45 16.81
CA LEU A 290 19.94 6.86 17.10
C LEU A 290 20.12 5.45 17.65
N GLU A 291 19.49 5.17 18.79
CA GLU A 291 19.38 3.84 19.37
C GLU A 291 17.91 3.43 19.46
N GLY A 292 17.60 2.19 19.10
CA GLY A 292 16.23 1.70 19.13
C GLY A 292 16.10 0.20 18.91
N GLY A 293 14.88 -0.29 19.04
CA GLY A 293 14.50 -1.64 18.62
C GLY A 293 13.89 -1.57 17.22
N VAL A 294 14.34 -2.44 16.33
CA VAL A 294 13.77 -2.61 14.99
C VAL A 294 13.34 -4.06 14.81
N VAL A 295 12.27 -4.25 14.06
CA VAL A 295 11.79 -5.56 13.64
C VAL A 295 11.99 -5.70 12.14
N GLY A 296 12.25 -6.93 11.73
CA GLY A 296 12.31 -7.27 10.33
C GLY A 296 10.94 -7.35 9.68
N GLY A 297 10.91 -8.00 8.52
CA GLY A 297 9.74 -8.09 7.67
C GLY A 297 10.12 -8.80 6.38
N THR A 298 9.33 -8.59 5.33
CA THR A 298 9.64 -9.17 4.01
C THR A 298 10.99 -8.70 3.46
N LEU A 299 11.39 -7.46 3.79
CA LEU A 299 12.67 -6.87 3.41
C LEU A 299 13.66 -6.72 4.57
N GLY A 300 13.26 -6.92 5.83
CA GLY A 300 14.16 -6.70 6.97
C GLY A 300 14.47 -5.20 7.20
N LEU A 301 15.75 -4.82 7.17
CA LEU A 301 16.20 -3.42 7.29
C LEU A 301 16.82 -2.93 6.00
N LEU A 302 16.48 -1.72 5.59
CA LEU A 302 17.10 -1.03 4.47
C LEU A 302 17.65 0.32 4.92
N PHE A 303 18.91 0.57 4.61
CA PHE A 303 19.60 1.85 4.78
C PHE A 303 19.80 2.50 3.42
N ASP A 304 19.33 3.73 3.28
CA ASP A 304 19.57 4.56 2.11
C ASP A 304 20.44 5.76 2.50
N THR A 305 21.70 5.76 2.07
CA THR A 305 22.68 6.80 2.40
C THR A 305 22.85 7.85 1.30
N ARG A 306 21.98 7.84 0.27
CA ARG A 306 22.06 8.77 -0.86
C ARG A 306 21.54 10.15 -0.49
N GLU A 307 22.32 11.18 -0.82
CA GLU A 307 21.90 12.57 -0.65
C GLU A 307 20.81 12.97 -1.66
N GLU A 308 20.90 12.46 -2.89
CA GLU A 308 19.93 12.70 -3.94
C GLU A 308 19.44 11.37 -4.55
N ARG A 309 18.12 11.22 -4.66
CA ARG A 309 17.44 10.06 -5.28
C ARG A 309 16.91 10.46 -6.65
N HIS A 310 17.66 10.09 -7.69
CA HIS A 310 17.44 10.62 -9.04
C HIS A 310 16.61 9.73 -9.97
N GLN A 311 16.54 8.41 -9.74
CA GLN A 311 15.91 7.49 -10.70
C GLN A 311 15.31 6.25 -10.03
N LEU A 312 13.98 6.13 -10.05
CA LEU A 312 13.25 4.94 -9.57
C LEU A 312 13.79 3.62 -10.16
N ILE A 313 14.32 3.63 -11.39
CA ILE A 313 14.93 2.46 -12.03
C ILE A 313 16.14 1.94 -11.22
N SER A 314 16.96 2.83 -10.64
CA SER A 314 18.09 2.38 -9.83
C SER A 314 17.60 1.76 -8.52
N ASP A 315 16.56 2.33 -7.90
CA ASP A 315 15.90 1.79 -6.71
C ASP A 315 15.33 0.39 -6.94
N ILE A 316 14.65 0.20 -8.06
CA ILE A 316 14.11 -1.11 -8.43
C ILE A 316 15.23 -2.13 -8.65
N LYS A 317 16.33 -1.75 -9.30
CA LYS A 317 17.48 -2.66 -9.50
C LYS A 317 18.10 -3.09 -8.18
N ILE A 318 18.28 -2.15 -7.26
CA ILE A 318 18.78 -2.41 -5.91
C ILE A 318 17.83 -3.34 -5.17
N MET A 319 16.53 -3.04 -5.18
CA MET A 319 15.51 -3.86 -4.51
C MET A 319 15.43 -5.27 -5.09
N ASN A 320 15.58 -5.43 -6.41
CA ASN A 320 15.62 -6.73 -7.07
C ASN A 320 16.85 -7.54 -6.69
N ALA A 321 18.03 -6.92 -6.60
CA ALA A 321 19.23 -7.61 -6.15
C ALA A 321 19.06 -8.09 -4.70
N PHE A 322 18.57 -7.20 -3.83
CA PHE A 322 18.37 -7.51 -2.42
C PHE A 322 17.32 -8.60 -2.17
N MET A 323 16.18 -8.55 -2.86
CA MET A 323 15.17 -9.61 -2.77
C MET A 323 15.72 -10.98 -3.17
N ARG A 324 16.61 -11.04 -4.16
CA ARG A 324 17.28 -12.29 -4.55
C ARG A 324 18.22 -12.79 -3.44
N GLU A 325 18.98 -11.89 -2.83
CA GLU A 325 19.86 -12.22 -1.70
C GLU A 325 19.07 -12.75 -0.50
N ILE A 326 17.91 -12.15 -0.18
CA ILE A 326 17.00 -12.66 0.85
C ILE A 326 16.51 -14.06 0.47
N GLU A 327 16.02 -14.24 -0.75
CA GLU A 327 15.53 -15.55 -1.21
C GLU A 327 16.62 -16.63 -1.15
N GLU A 328 17.86 -16.31 -1.51
CA GLU A 328 19.00 -17.21 -1.45
C GLU A 328 19.40 -17.53 0.00
N ALA A 329 19.43 -16.52 0.88
CA ALA A 329 19.71 -16.70 2.31
C ALA A 329 18.64 -17.55 3.01
N VAL A 330 17.37 -17.41 2.61
CA VAL A 330 16.24 -18.19 3.15
C VAL A 330 16.19 -19.61 2.56
N LYS A 331 16.53 -19.81 1.28
CA LYS A 331 16.57 -21.14 0.63
C LYS A 331 17.85 -21.93 0.97
N GLY A 332 18.88 -21.28 1.49
CA GLY A 332 20.13 -21.90 1.95
C GLY A 332 20.04 -22.56 3.33
N ILE A 333 18.84 -22.60 3.93
CA ILE A 333 18.47 -23.31 5.16
C ILE A 333 17.56 -24.48 4.79
#